data_AF-X0WK40-F1
#
_entry.id   AF-X0WK40-F1
#
_cell.length_a   1.000
_cell.length_b   1.000
_cell.length_c   1.000
_cell.angle_alpha   90.00
_cell.angle_beta   90.00
_cell.angle_gamma   90.00
#
_symmetry.space_group_name_H-M   'P 1'
#
loop_
_entity.id
_entity.type
_entity.pdbx_description
1 polymer ?
#
loop_
_entity_poly.entity_id
_entity_poly.type
_entity_poly.pdbx_seq_one_letter_code
_entity_poly.pdbx_strand_id
1 'polypeptide(L)'
;YSGPIIAEGVGKTKDAARWNAMRSAVEQGIGVHISSRTIVDNFMIISDKILSQTDGYVKSCKILSTEREFGVVKVKISAEVESGKLRDDLIAQKLLYEMKNKPRVMVLLDERIENKEMFEKTGTHKFEEVLLKRGFKIIDPEQFKKVAEKEKMMAMNNKDLAFLGFRSGADIIIKGQIHVAKSTPKTIYGRQFYSVPVQMNAHVVRADNAEILATRTKRVRKNSQDEYSAGQFGLELGGRALAE
;
A
#
# COMPACT_ATOMS: atom_id res chain seq x y z
N TYR A 1 4.72 -24.81 -21.68
CA TYR A 1 4.06 -26.11 -21.69
C TYR A 1 4.19 -26.72 -20.30
N SER A 2 3.10 -26.75 -19.52
CA SER A 2 3.05 -27.59 -18.32
C SER A 2 2.38 -28.88 -18.74
N GLY A 3 3.06 -30.01 -18.57
CA GLY A 3 2.43 -31.32 -18.73
C GLY A 3 1.37 -31.55 -17.65
N PRO A 4 0.59 -32.64 -17.75
CA PRO A 4 -0.38 -33.01 -16.72
C PRO A 4 0.31 -33.21 -15.37
N ILE A 5 -0.28 -32.66 -14.31
CA ILE A 5 0.19 -32.75 -12.93
C ILE A 5 -0.38 -34.02 -12.31
N ILE A 6 0.49 -34.84 -11.73
CA ILE A 6 0.08 -36.02 -10.98
C ILE A 6 -0.12 -35.63 -9.52
N ALA A 7 -1.32 -35.83 -9.00
CA ALA A 7 -1.66 -35.48 -7.63
C ALA A 7 -2.44 -36.59 -6.94
N GLU A 8 -2.29 -36.65 -5.63
CA GLU A 8 -3.00 -37.59 -4.76
C GLU A 8 -3.92 -36.82 -3.81
N GLY A 9 -5.04 -37.45 -3.46
CA GLY A 9 -5.99 -36.90 -2.50
C GLY A 9 -6.71 -37.99 -1.73
N VAL A 10 -7.18 -37.62 -0.54
CA VAL A 10 -7.85 -38.52 0.40
C VAL A 10 -9.21 -37.97 0.79
N GLY A 11 -10.15 -38.87 1.09
CA GLY A 11 -11.50 -38.49 1.51
C GLY A 11 -12.33 -39.66 2.01
N LYS A 12 -13.45 -39.35 2.67
CA LYS A 12 -14.42 -40.36 3.14
C LYS A 12 -15.16 -41.06 1.98
N THR A 13 -15.28 -40.36 0.85
CA THR A 13 -15.88 -40.86 -0.38
C THR A 13 -14.91 -40.69 -1.54
N LYS A 14 -15.15 -41.43 -2.64
CA LYS A 14 -14.37 -41.30 -3.87
C LYS A 14 -14.41 -39.87 -4.42
N ASP A 15 -15.57 -39.22 -4.36
CA ASP A 15 -15.72 -37.84 -4.84
C ASP A 15 -14.97 -36.84 -3.97
N ALA A 16 -15.01 -37.01 -2.64
CA ALA A 16 -14.23 -36.17 -1.72
C ALA A 16 -12.72 -36.34 -1.94
N ALA A 17 -12.26 -37.59 -2.13
CA ALA A 17 -10.86 -37.88 -2.42
C ALA A 17 -10.42 -37.31 -3.78
N ARG A 18 -11.29 -37.41 -4.80
CA ARG A 18 -11.07 -36.79 -6.11
C ARG A 18 -10.97 -35.27 -6.01
N TRP A 19 -11.88 -34.63 -5.29
CA TRP A 19 -11.84 -33.18 -5.08
C TRP A 19 -10.54 -32.76 -4.38
N ASN A 20 -10.17 -33.47 -3.31
CA ASN A 20 -8.91 -33.21 -2.61
C ASN A 20 -7.69 -33.38 -3.53
N ALA A 21 -7.67 -34.39 -4.40
CA ALA A 21 -6.60 -34.58 -5.37
C ALA A 21 -6.52 -33.45 -6.41
N MET A 22 -7.67 -32.93 -6.86
CA MET A 22 -7.72 -31.77 -7.78
C MET A 22 -7.17 -30.51 -7.10
N ARG A 23 -7.50 -30.30 -5.82
CA ARG A 23 -6.91 -29.20 -5.04
C ARG A 23 -5.39 -29.34 -4.94
N SER A 24 -4.89 -30.54 -4.61
CA SER A 24 -3.46 -30.83 -4.58
C SER A 24 -2.77 -30.55 -5.92
N ALA A 25 -3.42 -30.84 -7.05
CA ALA A 25 -2.88 -30.53 -8.38
C ALA A 25 -2.78 -29.02 -8.63
N VAL A 26 -3.79 -28.25 -8.23
CA VAL A 26 -3.77 -26.78 -8.32
C VAL A 26 -2.70 -26.20 -7.39
N GLU A 27 -2.56 -26.71 -6.16
CA GLU A 27 -1.50 -26.32 -5.21
C GLU A 27 -0.10 -26.52 -5.81
N GLN A 28 0.15 -27.68 -6.42
CA GLN A 28 1.41 -27.95 -7.12
C GLN A 28 1.62 -26.99 -8.30
N GLY A 29 0.57 -26.72 -9.09
CA GLY A 29 0.62 -25.75 -10.19
C GLY A 29 0.98 -24.34 -9.72
N ILE A 30 0.40 -23.90 -8.60
CA ILE A 30 0.74 -22.64 -7.94
C ILE A 30 2.22 -22.63 -7.51
N GLY A 31 2.70 -23.69 -6.85
CA GLY A 31 4.07 -23.81 -6.36
C GLY A 31 5.14 -23.69 -7.45
N VAL A 32 4.91 -24.29 -8.62
CA VAL A 32 5.80 -24.19 -9.79
C VAL A 32 5.94 -22.75 -10.29
N HIS A 33 4.88 -21.93 -10.20
CA HIS A 33 4.93 -20.54 -10.62
C HIS A 33 5.61 -19.61 -9.61
N ILE A 34 5.57 -19.95 -8.32
CA ILE A 34 6.15 -19.14 -7.25
C ILE A 34 7.68 -19.23 -7.24
N SER A 35 8.23 -20.45 -7.39
CA SER A 35 9.69 -20.68 -7.41
C SER A 35 10.39 -19.86 -8.51
N SER A 36 9.64 -19.46 -9.53
CA SER A 36 10.13 -18.71 -10.68
C SER A 36 10.16 -17.18 -10.48
N ARG A 37 9.40 -16.59 -9.53
CA ARG A 37 9.18 -15.12 -9.48
C ARG A 37 9.05 -14.46 -8.10
N THR A 38 9.35 -15.16 -7.00
CA THR A 38 9.39 -14.59 -5.62
C THR A 38 8.12 -13.79 -5.25
N ILE A 39 7.01 -14.51 -5.01
CA ILE A 39 5.78 -13.96 -4.43
C ILE A 39 5.71 -14.48 -2.98
N VAL A 40 6.27 -13.74 -2.03
CA VAL A 40 6.36 -14.20 -0.62
C VAL A 40 5.27 -13.56 0.25
N ASP A 41 4.93 -12.29 0.02
CA ASP A 41 3.99 -11.57 0.88
C ASP A 41 2.53 -11.92 0.57
N ASN A 42 1.75 -12.22 1.62
CA ASN A 42 0.30 -12.49 1.60
C ASN A 42 -0.14 -13.73 0.80
N PHE A 43 0.80 -14.62 0.52
CA PHE A 43 0.56 -15.83 -0.26
C PHE A 43 -0.57 -16.70 0.31
N MET A 44 -0.56 -16.97 1.62
CA MET A 44 -1.54 -17.87 2.26
C MET A 44 -2.99 -17.45 2.01
N ILE A 45 -3.28 -16.15 2.10
CA ILE A 45 -4.64 -15.62 1.91
C ILE A 45 -5.04 -15.66 0.42
N ILE A 46 -4.09 -15.34 -0.46
CA ILE A 46 -4.32 -15.37 -1.92
C ILE A 46 -4.48 -16.81 -2.40
N SER A 47 -3.67 -17.74 -1.91
CA SER A 47 -3.75 -19.17 -2.24
C SER A 47 -5.08 -19.75 -1.80
N ASP A 48 -5.55 -19.45 -0.59
CA ASP A 48 -6.85 -19.93 -0.12
C ASP A 48 -8.01 -19.50 -1.05
N LYS A 49 -7.93 -18.28 -1.60
CA LYS A 49 -8.92 -17.79 -2.54
C LYS A 49 -8.90 -18.58 -3.86
N ILE A 50 -7.72 -18.87 -4.40
CA ILE A 50 -7.57 -19.68 -5.62
C ILE A 50 -8.05 -21.11 -5.39
N LEU A 51 -7.68 -21.72 -4.26
CA LEU A 51 -8.06 -23.09 -3.91
C LEU A 51 -9.57 -23.24 -3.69
N SER A 52 -10.26 -22.16 -3.29
CA SER A 52 -11.73 -22.15 -3.24
C SER A 52 -12.40 -22.28 -4.62
N GLN A 53 -11.66 -22.06 -5.72
CA GLN A 53 -12.14 -22.11 -7.10
C GLN A 53 -11.41 -23.19 -7.92
N THR A 54 -10.93 -24.26 -7.26
CA THR A 54 -10.15 -25.36 -7.86
C THR A 54 -10.72 -25.88 -9.20
N ASP A 55 -12.03 -26.11 -9.28
CA ASP A 55 -12.67 -26.63 -10.50
C ASP A 55 -12.51 -25.69 -11.71
N GLY A 56 -12.39 -24.39 -11.49
CA GLY A 56 -12.21 -23.38 -12.54
C GLY A 56 -10.82 -23.38 -13.18
N TYR A 57 -9.85 -24.09 -12.60
CA TYR A 57 -8.46 -24.13 -13.04
C TYR A 57 -8.04 -25.48 -13.64
N VAL A 58 -8.83 -26.53 -13.46
CA VAL A 58 -8.56 -27.87 -13.98
C VAL A 58 -9.30 -28.05 -15.30
N LYS A 59 -8.58 -28.11 -16.42
CA LYS A 59 -9.15 -28.37 -17.76
C LYS A 59 -9.65 -29.79 -17.91
N SER A 60 -8.84 -30.74 -17.47
CA SER A 60 -9.14 -32.16 -17.57
C SER A 60 -8.57 -32.90 -16.37
N CYS A 61 -9.26 -33.96 -15.95
CA CYS A 61 -8.87 -34.77 -14.81
C CYS A 61 -9.16 -36.24 -15.10
N LYS A 62 -8.11 -37.07 -15.08
CA LYS A 62 -8.19 -38.51 -15.28
C LYS A 62 -7.77 -39.23 -14.00
N ILE A 63 -8.61 -40.13 -13.50
CA ILE A 63 -8.26 -40.99 -12.37
C ILE A 63 -7.28 -42.06 -12.86
N LEU A 64 -6.14 -42.19 -12.19
CA LEU A 64 -5.12 -43.19 -12.46
C LEU A 64 -5.29 -44.41 -11.56
N SER A 65 -5.58 -44.19 -10.27
CA SER A 65 -5.86 -45.26 -9.31
C SER A 65 -6.85 -44.81 -8.25
N THR A 66 -7.53 -45.78 -7.64
CA THR A 66 -8.39 -45.57 -6.48
C THR A 66 -8.15 -46.73 -5.52
N GLU A 67 -7.74 -46.40 -4.31
CA GLU A 67 -7.48 -47.35 -3.23
C GLU A 67 -8.43 -47.05 -2.07
N ARG A 68 -8.82 -48.08 -1.34
CA ARG A 68 -9.69 -47.93 -0.17
C ARG A 68 -9.11 -48.73 0.97
N GLU A 69 -8.75 -48.04 2.04
CA GLU A 69 -8.08 -48.63 3.18
C GLU A 69 -8.62 -48.01 4.46
N PHE A 70 -8.95 -48.84 5.46
CA PHE A 70 -9.39 -48.40 6.79
C PHE A 70 -10.50 -47.33 6.79
N GLY A 71 -11.45 -47.41 5.85
CA GLY A 71 -12.56 -46.45 5.75
C GLY A 71 -12.22 -45.12 5.07
N VAL A 72 -10.99 -44.95 4.56
CA VAL A 72 -10.53 -43.80 3.78
C VAL A 72 -10.37 -44.21 2.32
N VAL A 73 -10.77 -43.33 1.40
CA VAL A 73 -10.53 -43.48 -0.03
C VAL A 73 -9.35 -42.61 -0.43
N LYS A 74 -8.38 -43.21 -1.12
CA LYS A 74 -7.23 -42.52 -1.72
C LYS A 74 -7.38 -42.55 -3.24
N VAL A 75 -7.21 -41.41 -3.90
CA VAL A 75 -7.33 -41.28 -5.35
C VAL A 75 -6.06 -40.63 -5.89
N LYS A 76 -5.51 -41.23 -6.95
CA LYS A 76 -4.44 -40.62 -7.75
C LYS A 76 -5.01 -40.13 -9.06
N ILE A 77 -4.72 -38.89 -9.42
CA ILE A 77 -5.20 -38.27 -10.66
C ILE A 77 -4.04 -37.75 -11.51
N SER A 78 -4.30 -37.64 -12.81
CA SER A 78 -3.56 -36.84 -13.77
C SER A 78 -4.46 -35.66 -14.14
N ALA A 79 -4.09 -34.45 -13.74
CA ALA A 79 -4.86 -33.24 -13.96
C ALA A 79 -4.12 -32.27 -14.89
N GLU A 80 -4.80 -31.78 -15.91
CA GLU A 80 -4.30 -30.68 -16.75
C GLU A 80 -4.77 -29.35 -16.15
N VAL A 81 -3.84 -28.61 -15.57
CA VAL A 81 -4.13 -27.31 -14.94
C VAL A 81 -3.84 -26.20 -15.94
N GLU A 82 -4.75 -25.24 -16.07
CA GLU A 82 -4.55 -24.07 -16.93
C GLU A 82 -3.59 -23.07 -16.30
N SER A 83 -2.29 -23.30 -16.48
CA SER A 83 -1.22 -22.45 -15.92
C SER A 83 -1.35 -20.97 -16.29
N GLY A 84 -1.84 -20.65 -17.48
CA GLY A 84 -2.04 -19.25 -17.93
C GLY A 84 -3.09 -18.53 -17.09
N LYS A 85 -4.32 -19.08 -17.05
CA LYS A 85 -5.43 -18.56 -16.26
C LYS A 85 -5.10 -18.51 -14.77
N LEU A 86 -4.51 -19.59 -14.24
CA LEU A 86 -4.08 -19.65 -12.85
C LEU A 86 -3.10 -18.51 -12.51
N ARG A 87 -2.14 -18.24 -13.39
CA ARG A 87 -1.18 -17.15 -13.23
C ARG A 87 -1.84 -15.78 -13.27
N ASP A 88 -2.71 -15.53 -14.25
CA ASP A 88 -3.36 -14.23 -14.42
C ASP A 88 -4.27 -13.92 -13.22
N ASP A 89 -5.01 -14.91 -12.73
CA ASP A 89 -5.83 -14.78 -11.53
C ASP A 89 -4.99 -14.58 -10.27
N LEU A 90 -3.85 -15.28 -10.12
CA LEU A 90 -2.92 -15.05 -9.01
C LEU A 90 -2.40 -13.61 -8.99
N ILE A 91 -2.03 -13.07 -10.15
CA ILE A 91 -1.56 -11.69 -10.29
C ILE A 91 -2.69 -10.71 -9.96
N ALA A 92 -3.90 -10.95 -10.47
CA ALA A 92 -5.07 -10.14 -10.20
C ALA A 92 -5.43 -10.13 -8.71
N GLN A 93 -5.45 -11.30 -8.05
CA GLN A 93 -5.71 -11.42 -6.62
C GLN A 93 -4.63 -10.73 -5.78
N LYS A 94 -3.35 -10.85 -6.16
CA LYS A 94 -2.26 -10.12 -5.52
C LYS A 94 -2.45 -8.61 -5.64
N LEU A 95 -2.74 -8.12 -6.84
CA LEU A 95 -2.98 -6.70 -7.08
C LEU A 95 -4.20 -6.21 -6.30
N LEU A 96 -5.30 -6.96 -6.27
CA LEU A 96 -6.48 -6.64 -5.49
C LEU A 96 -6.19 -6.63 -3.99
N TYR A 97 -5.41 -7.59 -3.49
CA TYR A 97 -4.99 -7.64 -2.10
C TYR A 97 -4.13 -6.43 -1.74
N GLU A 98 -3.13 -6.10 -2.55
CA GLU A 98 -2.31 -4.89 -2.38
C GLU A 98 -3.16 -3.61 -2.46
N MET A 99 -4.12 -3.54 -3.39
CA MET A 99 -5.04 -2.41 -3.53
C MET A 99 -6.01 -2.28 -2.36
N LYS A 100 -6.40 -3.39 -1.73
CA LYS A 100 -7.26 -3.41 -0.53
C LYS A 100 -6.47 -3.10 0.74
N ASN A 101 -5.22 -3.55 0.83
CA ASN A 101 -4.42 -3.43 2.05
C ASN A 101 -3.43 -2.27 2.06
N LYS A 102 -3.32 -1.49 0.97
CA LYS A 102 -2.66 -0.19 1.06
C LYS A 102 -3.62 0.80 1.72
N PRO A 103 -3.27 1.34 2.90
CA PRO A 103 -4.16 2.22 3.63
C PRO A 103 -4.41 3.49 2.81
N ARG A 104 -5.65 3.97 2.85
CA ARG A 104 -6.04 5.26 2.30
C ARG A 104 -5.61 6.33 3.28
N VAL A 105 -4.80 7.27 2.80
CA VAL A 105 -4.14 8.28 3.61
C VAL A 105 -4.78 9.63 3.36
N MET A 106 -5.19 10.32 4.43
CA MET A 106 -5.54 11.73 4.38
C MET A 106 -4.34 12.56 4.85
N VAL A 107 -3.90 13.53 4.05
CA VAL A 107 -2.75 14.39 4.36
C VAL A 107 -3.23 15.80 4.75
N LEU A 108 -2.87 16.23 5.95
CA LEU A 108 -3.25 17.50 6.57
C LEU A 108 -2.00 18.21 7.08
N LEU A 109 -1.22 18.77 6.16
CA LEU A 109 -0.03 19.57 6.49
C LEU A 109 -0.34 21.06 6.35
N ASP A 110 -0.07 21.81 7.42
CA ASP A 110 -0.19 23.27 7.47
C ASP A 110 1.12 23.91 7.03
N GLU A 111 1.14 24.45 5.81
CA GLU A 111 2.35 25.04 5.21
C GLU A 111 2.35 26.56 5.31
N ARG A 112 3.35 27.07 6.05
CA ARG A 112 3.49 28.48 6.41
C ARG A 112 4.90 29.00 6.16
N ILE A 113 4.97 30.25 5.73
CA ILE A 113 6.20 31.05 5.64
C ILE A 113 6.10 32.22 6.61
N GLU A 114 7.08 32.36 7.52
CA GLU A 114 7.07 33.40 8.55
C GLU A 114 5.71 33.51 9.29
N ASN A 115 5.11 32.36 9.62
CA ASN A 115 3.78 32.20 10.23
C ASN A 115 2.57 32.60 9.37
N LYS A 116 2.76 33.01 8.11
CA LYS A 116 1.68 33.28 7.16
C LYS A 116 1.40 32.03 6.33
N GLU A 117 0.13 31.75 6.06
CA GLU A 117 -0.24 30.64 5.19
C GLU A 117 0.25 30.86 3.76
N MET A 118 0.81 29.81 3.17
CA MET A 118 1.20 29.81 1.78
C MET A 118 0.05 29.32 0.90
N PHE A 119 -0.21 29.99 -0.21
CA PHE A 119 -1.15 29.51 -1.22
C PHE A 119 -0.59 28.26 -1.93
N GLU A 120 0.69 28.31 -2.33
CA GLU A 120 1.40 27.16 -2.87
C GLU A 120 1.81 26.21 -1.74
N LYS A 121 1.43 24.93 -1.89
CA LYS A 121 1.70 23.87 -0.91
C LYS A 121 2.80 22.92 -1.41
N THR A 122 3.93 23.46 -1.84
CA THR A 122 5.01 22.69 -2.50
C THR A 122 5.51 21.54 -1.63
N GLY A 123 5.74 21.78 -0.34
CA GLY A 123 6.20 20.75 0.58
C GLY A 123 5.17 19.62 0.74
N THR A 124 3.90 20.00 0.84
CA THR A 124 2.77 19.06 0.92
C THR A 124 2.63 18.23 -0.36
N HIS A 125 2.59 18.86 -1.54
CA HIS A 125 2.49 18.15 -2.81
C HIS A 125 3.67 17.20 -3.03
N LYS A 126 4.89 17.60 -2.62
CA LYS A 126 6.05 16.73 -2.76
C LYS A 126 6.00 15.52 -1.82
N PHE A 127 5.46 15.72 -0.62
CA PHE A 127 5.19 14.63 0.32
C PHE A 127 4.17 13.63 -0.25
N GLU A 128 3.06 14.14 -0.78
CA GLU A 128 2.01 13.36 -1.44
C GLU A 128 2.52 12.60 -2.66
N GLU A 129 3.36 13.23 -3.49
CA GLU A 129 3.99 12.58 -4.66
C GLU A 129 4.79 11.34 -4.25
N VAL A 130 5.54 11.39 -3.15
CA VAL A 130 6.31 10.23 -2.65
C VAL A 130 5.37 9.12 -2.16
N LEU A 131 4.28 9.47 -1.47
CA LEU A 131 3.29 8.49 -1.01
C LEU A 131 2.60 7.80 -2.19
N LEU A 132 2.18 8.57 -3.21
CA LEU A 132 1.59 8.04 -4.44
C LEU A 132 2.57 7.11 -5.18
N LYS A 133 3.84 7.49 -5.28
CA LYS A 133 4.90 6.64 -5.86
C LYS A 133 5.13 5.33 -5.09
N ARG A 134 4.89 5.33 -3.78
CA ARG A 134 4.91 4.13 -2.93
C ARG A 134 3.59 3.34 -2.96
N GLY A 135 2.63 3.80 -3.75
CA GLY A 135 1.33 3.16 -4.02
C GLY A 135 0.25 3.46 -3.00
N PHE A 136 0.48 4.36 -2.03
CA PHE A 136 -0.59 4.79 -1.12
C PHE A 136 -1.68 5.52 -1.89
N LYS A 137 -2.93 5.34 -1.48
CA LYS A 137 -4.07 6.08 -2.02
C LYS A 137 -4.27 7.33 -1.17
N ILE A 138 -4.24 8.50 -1.78
CA ILE A 138 -4.45 9.75 -1.07
C ILE A 138 -5.90 10.17 -1.20
N ILE A 139 -6.51 10.53 -0.06
CA ILE A 139 -7.84 11.12 -0.01
C ILE A 139 -7.66 12.62 0.10
N ASP A 140 -8.17 13.34 -0.89
CA ASP A 140 -8.20 14.79 -0.88
C ASP A 140 -9.25 15.28 0.15
N PRO A 141 -8.85 16.02 1.19
CA PRO A 141 -9.79 16.62 2.15
C PRO A 141 -10.83 17.51 1.47
N GLU A 142 -10.49 18.13 0.33
CA GLU A 142 -11.36 19.06 -0.38
C GLU A 142 -12.57 18.39 -1.04
N GLN A 143 -12.49 17.09 -1.38
CA GLN A 143 -13.60 16.35 -1.97
C GLN A 143 -14.78 16.17 -0.99
N PHE A 144 -14.59 16.49 0.29
CA PHE A 144 -15.59 16.32 1.36
C PHE A 144 -16.06 17.66 1.95
N LYS A 145 -15.82 18.78 1.23
CA LYS A 145 -16.11 20.21 1.53
C LYS A 145 -17.52 20.58 2.03
N LYS A 146 -18.43 19.62 2.28
CA LYS A 146 -19.70 19.90 2.95
C LYS A 146 -19.64 19.87 4.48
N VAL A 147 -18.55 19.48 5.14
CA VAL A 147 -18.55 19.25 6.60
C VAL A 147 -17.50 19.99 7.43
N ALA A 148 -16.32 20.35 6.92
CA ALA A 148 -15.36 21.15 7.70
C ALA A 148 -14.32 21.86 6.83
N GLU A 149 -14.08 23.14 7.08
CA GLU A 149 -12.92 23.86 6.53
C GLU A 149 -11.61 23.21 7.00
N LYS A 150 -10.59 23.16 6.14
CA LYS A 150 -9.27 22.55 6.43
C LYS A 150 -8.64 23.11 7.71
N GLU A 151 -8.86 24.39 8.01
CA GLU A 151 -8.44 25.04 9.25
C GLU A 151 -9.13 24.43 10.49
N LYS A 152 -10.45 24.16 10.42
CA LYS A 152 -11.19 23.48 11.48
C LYS A 152 -10.67 22.07 11.73
N MET A 153 -10.31 21.35 10.66
CA MET A 153 -9.71 20.02 10.75
C MET A 153 -8.37 20.01 11.48
N MET A 154 -7.54 21.04 11.24
CA MET A 154 -6.24 21.17 11.91
C MET A 154 -6.38 21.57 13.37
N ALA A 155 -7.43 22.33 13.71
CA ALA A 155 -7.73 22.72 15.08
C ALA A 155 -8.42 21.61 15.91
N MET A 156 -8.92 20.55 15.27
CA MET A 156 -9.57 19.42 15.96
C MET A 156 -8.58 18.60 16.79
N ASN A 157 -9.07 18.06 17.90
CA ASN A 157 -8.33 17.05 18.65
C ASN A 157 -8.15 15.76 17.81
N ASN A 158 -7.23 14.88 18.23
CA ASN A 158 -6.96 13.66 17.47
C ASN A 158 -8.19 12.76 17.30
N LYS A 159 -9.10 12.72 18.29
CA LYS A 159 -10.27 11.84 18.28
C LYS A 159 -11.30 12.29 17.26
N ASP A 160 -11.63 13.57 17.26
CA ASP A 160 -12.60 14.17 16.33
C ASP A 160 -12.08 14.10 14.90
N LEU A 161 -10.80 14.37 14.72
CA LEU A 161 -10.13 14.26 13.43
C LEU A 161 -10.08 12.83 12.91
N ALA A 162 -9.75 11.85 13.77
CA ALA A 162 -9.76 10.44 13.45
C ALA A 162 -11.16 9.98 13.02
N PHE A 163 -12.18 10.30 13.82
CA PHE A 163 -13.58 9.99 13.52
C PHE A 163 -14.01 10.55 12.16
N LEU A 164 -13.65 11.81 11.87
CA LEU A 164 -13.98 12.42 10.58
C LEU A 164 -13.21 11.78 9.43
N GLY A 165 -11.91 11.52 9.59
CA GLY A 165 -11.13 10.81 8.60
C GLY A 165 -11.68 9.42 8.30
N PHE A 166 -12.09 8.67 9.34
CA PHE A 166 -12.70 7.35 9.20
C PHE A 166 -14.01 7.43 8.41
N ARG A 167 -14.88 8.40 8.73
CA ARG A 167 -16.11 8.65 7.97
C ARG A 167 -15.85 9.08 6.53
N SER A 168 -14.74 9.76 6.28
CA SER A 168 -14.25 10.12 4.94
C SER A 168 -13.55 8.96 4.22
N GLY A 169 -13.44 7.79 4.85
CA GLY A 169 -12.85 6.58 4.28
C GLY A 169 -11.32 6.54 4.33
N ALA A 170 -10.69 7.38 5.15
CA ALA A 170 -9.27 7.30 5.46
C ALA A 170 -9.03 6.21 6.51
N ASP A 171 -7.99 5.41 6.32
CA ASP A 171 -7.49 4.47 7.32
C ASP A 171 -6.45 5.15 8.22
N ILE A 172 -5.69 6.08 7.62
CA ILE A 172 -4.60 6.82 8.26
C ILE A 172 -4.73 8.31 7.96
N ILE A 173 -4.49 9.14 8.96
CA ILE A 173 -4.39 10.58 8.86
C ILE A 173 -2.95 10.99 9.15
N ILE A 174 -2.32 11.70 8.22
CA ILE A 174 -1.02 12.31 8.42
C ILE A 174 -1.26 13.79 8.65
N LYS A 175 -0.99 14.27 9.86
CA LYS A 175 -1.19 15.68 10.21
C LYS A 175 0.08 16.33 10.73
N GLY A 176 0.25 17.62 10.47
CA GLY A 176 1.43 18.32 10.93
C GLY A 176 1.60 19.71 10.36
N GLN A 177 2.82 20.24 10.49
CA GLN A 177 3.15 21.61 10.12
C GLN A 177 4.43 21.63 9.29
N ILE A 178 4.47 22.55 8.34
CA ILE A 178 5.63 22.89 7.52
C ILE A 178 5.87 24.39 7.76
N HIS A 179 7.01 24.71 8.36
CA HIS A 179 7.41 26.07 8.65
C HIS A 179 8.67 26.45 7.86
N VAL A 180 8.51 27.42 6.96
CA VAL A 180 9.60 28.08 6.24
C VAL A 180 10.00 29.31 7.04
N ALA A 181 11.22 29.33 7.56
CA ALA A 181 11.72 30.49 8.30
C ALA A 181 12.25 31.56 7.35
N LYS A 182 12.50 32.76 7.91
CA LYS A 182 13.07 33.89 7.20
C LYS A 182 14.38 33.53 6.50
N SER A 183 14.56 34.05 5.29
CA SER A 183 15.80 33.95 4.53
C SER A 183 16.94 34.66 5.26
N THR A 184 18.16 34.11 5.15
CA THR A 184 19.38 34.76 5.66
C THR A 184 20.36 34.96 4.51
N PRO A 185 20.75 36.20 4.18
CA PRO A 185 21.77 36.42 3.17
C PRO A 185 23.12 35.87 3.62
N LYS A 186 23.86 35.27 2.69
CA LYS A 186 25.19 34.71 2.88
C LYS A 186 26.03 34.99 1.65
N THR A 187 27.24 35.50 1.86
CA THR A 187 28.22 35.66 0.78
C THR A 187 29.08 34.41 0.69
N ILE A 188 29.11 33.77 -0.47
CA ILE A 188 29.89 32.57 -0.75
C ILE A 188 30.69 32.84 -2.04
N TYR A 189 32.02 32.78 -1.96
CA TYR A 189 32.92 33.08 -3.08
C TYR A 189 32.63 34.43 -3.78
N GLY A 190 32.36 35.47 -3.00
CA GLY A 190 32.06 36.81 -3.53
C GLY A 190 30.69 36.97 -4.19
N ARG A 191 29.83 35.94 -4.15
CA ARG A 191 28.44 36.01 -4.64
C ARG A 191 27.46 35.94 -3.48
N GLN A 192 26.38 36.69 -3.56
CA GLN A 192 25.30 36.66 -2.58
C GLN A 192 24.37 35.47 -2.83
N PHE A 193 24.07 34.75 -1.76
CA PHE A 193 23.10 33.66 -1.70
C PHE A 193 22.15 33.90 -0.53
N TYR A 194 20.98 33.29 -0.57
CA TYR A 194 20.01 33.28 0.50
C TYR A 194 19.86 31.87 1.02
N SER A 195 20.04 31.70 2.33
CA SER A 195 19.87 30.44 3.05
C SER A 195 18.48 30.43 3.69
N VAL A 196 17.62 29.51 3.29
CA VAL A 196 16.28 29.33 3.86
C VAL A 196 16.20 28.00 4.62
N PRO A 197 15.98 28.01 5.94
CA PRO A 197 15.70 26.81 6.70
C PRO A 197 14.21 26.46 6.67
N VAL A 198 13.92 25.18 6.44
CA VAL A 198 12.57 24.61 6.43
C VAL A 198 12.50 23.52 7.50
N GLN A 199 11.51 23.60 8.37
CA GLN A 199 11.19 22.58 9.36
C GLN A 199 9.83 21.97 9.02
N MET A 200 9.74 20.65 9.04
CA MET A 200 8.50 19.92 8.86
C MET A 200 8.33 18.90 9.98
N ASN A 201 7.11 18.74 10.46
CA ASN A 201 6.75 17.66 11.38
C ASN A 201 5.45 17.03 10.93
N ALA A 202 5.33 15.72 11.14
CA ALA A 202 4.14 14.95 10.82
C ALA A 202 3.89 13.90 11.91
N HIS A 203 2.62 13.72 12.25
CA HIS A 203 2.09 12.66 13.08
C HIS A 203 1.23 11.76 12.19
N VAL A 204 1.46 10.46 12.28
CA VAL A 204 0.66 9.42 11.63
C VAL A 204 -0.34 8.92 12.65
N VAL A 205 -1.62 9.11 12.37
CA VAL A 205 -2.73 8.82 13.29
C VAL A 205 -3.66 7.82 12.63
N ARG A 206 -4.04 6.77 13.35
CA ARG A 206 -5.10 5.85 12.92
C ARG A 206 -6.46 6.53 12.96
N ALA A 207 -7.23 6.38 11.89
CA ALA A 207 -8.55 7.01 11.80
C ALA A 207 -9.61 6.32 12.68
N ASP A 208 -9.46 5.02 12.98
CA ASP A 208 -10.45 4.26 13.72
C ASP A 208 -10.39 4.45 15.25
N ASN A 209 -9.20 4.65 15.82
CA ASN A 209 -9.00 4.76 17.26
C ASN A 209 -8.19 5.99 17.73
N ALA A 210 -7.79 6.87 16.81
CA ALA A 210 -6.98 8.07 17.09
C ALA A 210 -5.58 7.81 17.67
N GLU A 211 -5.08 6.58 17.55
CA GLU A 211 -3.75 6.19 18.00
C GLU A 211 -2.65 6.82 17.11
N ILE A 212 -1.63 7.39 17.73
CA ILE A 212 -0.45 7.89 17.02
C ILE A 212 0.48 6.71 16.75
N LEU A 213 0.62 6.34 15.48
CA LEU A 213 1.50 5.25 15.04
C LEU A 213 2.95 5.70 14.93
N ALA A 214 3.17 6.94 14.50
CA ALA A 214 4.49 7.49 14.29
C ALA A 214 4.46 9.01 14.39
N THR A 215 5.60 9.58 14.77
CA THR A 215 5.85 11.02 14.69
C THR A 215 7.23 11.23 14.09
N ARG A 216 7.36 12.20 13.19
CA ARG A 216 8.63 12.52 12.56
C ARG A 216 8.79 14.01 12.39
N THR A 217 10.01 14.47 12.58
CA THR A 217 10.41 15.85 12.32
C THR A 217 11.62 15.86 11.41
N LYS A 218 11.60 16.73 10.40
CA LYS A 218 12.72 16.95 9.48
C LYS A 218 13.05 18.43 9.42
N ARG A 219 14.35 18.73 9.44
CA ARG A 219 14.88 20.06 9.20
C ARG A 219 15.79 19.99 7.99
N VAL A 220 15.59 20.90 7.04
CA VAL A 220 16.43 21.05 5.87
C VAL A 220 16.79 22.52 5.69
N ARG A 221 17.89 22.77 5.01
CA ARG A 221 18.32 24.12 4.66
C ARG A 221 18.78 24.09 3.22
N LYS A 222 18.32 25.05 2.44
CA LYS A 222 18.73 25.23 1.04
C LYS A 222 19.21 26.65 0.81
N ASN A 223 20.12 26.76 -0.15
CA ASN A 223 20.71 28.02 -0.55
C ASN A 223 20.42 28.23 -2.04
N SER A 224 20.07 29.45 -2.42
CA SER A 224 19.96 29.87 -3.83
C SER A 224 20.35 31.34 -3.95
N GLN A 225 20.57 31.84 -5.16
CA GLN A 225 20.81 33.27 -5.39
C GLN A 225 19.55 34.11 -5.20
N ASP A 226 18.39 33.46 -5.18
CA ASP A 226 17.07 34.04 -5.00
C ASP A 226 16.37 33.44 -3.76
N GLU A 227 15.68 34.27 -2.99
CA GLU A 227 15.01 33.88 -1.73
C GLU A 227 13.89 32.87 -1.97
N TYR A 228 13.05 33.13 -2.97
CA TYR A 228 11.91 32.27 -3.31
C TYR A 228 12.39 30.87 -3.73
N SER A 229 13.38 30.82 -4.61
CA SER A 229 14.00 29.57 -5.08
C SER A 229 14.61 28.76 -3.94
N ALA A 230 15.31 29.42 -3.00
CA ALA A 230 15.87 28.75 -1.82
C ALA A 230 14.78 28.12 -0.95
N GLY A 231 13.64 28.82 -0.78
CA GLY A 231 12.46 28.31 -0.10
C GLY A 231 11.86 27.09 -0.80
N GLN A 232 11.60 27.19 -2.11
CA GLN A 232 11.01 26.09 -2.91
C GLN A 232 11.88 24.83 -2.88
N PHE A 233 13.19 24.94 -3.09
CA PHE A 233 14.09 23.79 -2.98
C PHE A 233 14.10 23.18 -1.57
N GLY A 234 13.95 24.01 -0.54
CA GLY A 234 13.83 23.57 0.84
C GLY A 234 12.54 22.77 1.07
N LEU A 235 11.42 23.27 0.54
CA LEU A 235 10.12 22.60 0.61
C LEU A 235 10.11 21.27 -0.13
N GLU A 236 10.64 21.21 -1.36
CA GLU A 236 10.73 19.97 -2.13
C GLU A 236 11.60 18.91 -1.43
N LEU A 237 12.81 19.30 -0.98
CA LEU A 237 13.69 18.39 -0.28
C LEU A 237 13.08 17.95 1.05
N GLY A 238 12.47 18.88 1.79
CA GLY A 238 11.83 18.63 3.07
C GLY A 238 10.67 17.65 2.93
N GLY A 239 9.76 17.89 1.99
CA GLY A 239 8.58 17.07 1.76
C GLY A 239 8.97 15.65 1.37
N ARG A 240 9.95 15.51 0.46
CA ARG A 240 10.50 14.20 0.10
C ARG A 240 11.12 13.49 1.31
N ALA A 241 12.00 14.17 2.05
CA ALA A 241 12.73 13.57 3.16
C ALA A 241 11.84 13.26 4.37
N LEU A 242 10.69 13.93 4.52
CA LEU A 242 9.71 13.64 5.55
C LEU A 242 8.92 12.35 5.21
N ALA A 243 8.63 12.12 3.92
CA ALA A 243 7.90 10.95 3.43
C ALA A 243 8.74 9.66 3.37
N GLU A 244 10.07 9.77 3.28
CA GLU A 244 10.99 8.64 3.08
C GLU A 244 11.17 7.72 4.30
#